data_AF-A0A915ZVC0-F1
#
_entry.id   AF-A0A915ZVC0-F1
#
_cell.length_a   1.000
_cell.length_b   1.000
_cell.length_c   1.000
_cell.angle_alpha   90.00
_cell.angle_beta   90.00
_cell.angle_gamma   90.00
#
_symmetry.space_group_name_H-M   'P 1'
#
loop_
_entity.id
_entity.type
_entity.pdbx_description
1 polymer ?
#
loop_
_entity_poly.entity_id
_entity_poly.type
_entity_poly.pdbx_seq_one_letter_code
_entity_poly.pdbx_strand_id
1 'polypeptide(L)'
;MWSLVEKLLIAFDTKDFNHYNQTHDLFHTSYPKEIHADGIRRLKECYKRGLHRIHLIYAQEVLKKEKIDTTGRRVKEVLVTKCKDIEKPPRKRKNTNILDNQPGSSDEPPKKRVRRIPSKEAVEILAPMVAHSLPPTKEEVQRYLAALEGISSSSDIWDAARLTQYYKNRHKKAK
;
A
#
# COMPACT_ATOMS: atom_id res chain seq x y z
N MET A 1 -21.13 35.74 32.49
CA MET A 1 -22.17 34.97 31.76
C MET A 1 -22.81 35.84 30.68
N TRP A 2 -23.37 37.00 31.01
CA TRP A 2 -23.97 37.95 30.05
C TRP A 2 -23.02 38.45 28.95
N SER A 3 -21.75 38.72 29.27
CA SER A 3 -20.74 39.13 28.29
C SER A 3 -20.43 38.07 27.21
N LEU A 4 -20.71 36.78 27.49
CA LEU A 4 -20.62 35.73 26.48
C LEU A 4 -21.84 35.73 25.57
N VAL A 5 -23.03 35.94 26.15
CA VAL A 5 -24.30 36.04 25.42
C VAL A 5 -24.28 37.21 24.45
N GLU A 6 -23.79 38.38 24.88
CA GLU A 6 -23.64 39.56 24.00
C GLU A 6 -22.67 39.29 22.84
N LYS A 7 -21.52 38.68 23.12
CA LYS A 7 -20.58 38.29 22.06
C LYS A 7 -21.22 37.33 21.06
N LEU A 8 -21.98 36.34 21.53
CA LEU A 8 -22.69 35.40 20.68
C LEU A 8 -23.77 36.10 19.83
N LEU A 9 -24.55 37.00 20.41
CA LEU A 9 -25.56 37.76 19.65
C LEU A 9 -24.91 38.58 18.53
N ILE A 10 -23.84 39.31 18.82
CA ILE A 10 -23.10 40.08 17.80
C ILE A 10 -22.54 39.15 16.72
N ALA A 11 -22.02 37.97 17.09
CA ALA A 11 -21.52 37.00 16.12
C ALA A 11 -22.60 36.56 15.13
N PHE A 12 -23.79 36.21 15.62
CA PHE A 12 -24.88 35.72 14.78
C PHE A 12 -25.56 36.82 13.96
N ASP A 13 -25.51 38.08 14.42
CA ASP A 13 -26.06 39.23 13.68
C ASP A 13 -25.09 39.80 12.64
N THR A 14 -23.79 39.46 12.68
CA THR A 14 -22.83 39.96 11.69
C THR A 14 -23.02 39.30 10.32
N LYS A 15 -23.20 40.13 9.28
CA LYS A 15 -23.29 39.66 7.89
C LYS A 15 -21.96 39.09 7.37
N ASP A 16 -20.84 39.60 7.88
CA ASP A 16 -19.49 39.18 7.50
C ASP A 16 -18.80 38.37 8.61
N PHE A 17 -19.17 37.09 8.67
CA PHE A 17 -18.63 36.10 9.61
C PHE A 17 -17.09 36.06 9.67
N ASN A 18 -16.43 36.26 8.53
CA ASN A 18 -14.96 36.26 8.45
C ASN A 18 -14.31 37.48 9.12
N HIS A 19 -14.95 38.65 9.10
CA HIS A 19 -14.44 39.84 9.76
C HIS A 19 -14.58 39.71 11.28
N TYR A 20 -15.76 39.28 11.74
CA TYR A 20 -16.02 39.04 13.16
C TYR A 20 -15.05 37.98 13.76
N ASN A 21 -14.79 36.89 13.03
CA ASN A 21 -13.84 35.86 13.46
C ASN A 21 -12.38 36.32 13.50
N GLN A 22 -12.00 37.39 12.81
CA GLN A 22 -10.64 37.95 12.89
C GLN A 22 -10.48 38.90 14.08
N THR A 23 -11.57 39.53 14.53
CA THR A 23 -11.55 40.51 15.62
C THR A 23 -11.92 39.90 16.97
N HIS A 24 -12.58 38.75 17.00
CA HIS A 24 -13.06 38.12 18.23
C HIS A 24 -12.58 36.67 18.39
N ASP A 25 -12.01 36.40 19.56
CA ASP A 25 -11.46 35.09 19.97
C ASP A 25 -12.54 34.03 20.28
N LEU A 26 -13.82 34.33 20.03
CA LEU A 26 -14.96 33.51 20.43
C LEU A 26 -15.01 32.15 19.72
N PHE A 27 -14.55 32.10 18.46
CA PHE A 27 -14.56 30.89 17.62
C PHE A 27 -13.15 30.44 17.21
N HIS A 28 -12.10 30.95 17.86
CA HIS A 28 -10.71 30.54 17.64
C HIS A 28 -10.34 29.21 18.32
N THR A 29 -11.30 28.30 18.53
CA THR A 29 -11.03 27.01 19.18
C THR A 29 -10.26 26.02 18.31
N SER A 30 -10.12 26.29 17.02
CA SER A 30 -9.03 25.80 16.18
C SER A 30 -9.19 26.42 14.81
N TYR A 31 -8.13 27.00 14.24
CA TYR A 31 -8.09 27.12 12.78
C TYR A 31 -8.37 25.71 12.23
N PRO A 32 -9.48 25.47 11.53
CA PRO A 32 -9.73 24.14 11.01
C PRO A 32 -8.61 23.85 10.03
N LYS A 33 -7.73 22.89 10.36
CA LYS A 33 -6.60 22.46 9.52
C LYS A 33 -7.03 22.15 8.08
N GLU A 34 -8.32 21.90 7.86
CA GLU A 34 -8.89 21.36 6.63
C GLU A 34 -9.69 22.39 5.80
N ILE A 35 -10.16 23.50 6.41
CA ILE A 35 -10.92 24.56 5.71
C ILE A 35 -10.03 25.78 5.43
N HIS A 36 -8.97 25.56 4.66
CA HIS A 36 -8.14 26.63 4.09
C HIS A 36 -8.51 26.88 2.62
N ALA A 37 -8.05 28.01 2.06
CA ALA A 37 -8.36 28.40 0.68
C ALA A 37 -8.03 27.30 -0.34
N ASP A 38 -6.92 26.57 -0.19
CA ASP A 38 -6.63 25.43 -1.07
C ASP A 38 -7.54 24.23 -0.83
N GLY A 39 -7.99 23.98 0.41
CA GLY A 39 -8.99 22.95 0.72
C GLY A 39 -10.30 23.21 -0.02
N ILE A 40 -10.75 24.47 -0.04
CA ILE A 40 -11.93 24.91 -0.80
C ILE A 40 -11.69 24.78 -2.31
N ARG A 41 -10.51 25.17 -2.81
CA ARG A 41 -10.15 25.02 -4.23
C ARG A 41 -10.18 23.54 -4.65
N ARG A 42 -9.57 22.66 -3.84
CA ARG A 42 -9.56 21.20 -4.04
C ARG A 42 -10.98 20.65 -4.05
N LEU A 43 -11.83 21.07 -3.11
CA LEU A 43 -13.22 20.63 -3.05
C LEU A 43 -14.00 21.01 -4.32
N LYS A 44 -13.84 22.25 -4.79
CA LYS A 44 -14.46 22.71 -6.05
C LYS A 44 -13.98 21.90 -7.26
N GLU A 45 -12.69 21.55 -7.28
CA GLU A 45 -12.11 20.80 -8.39
C GLU A 45 -12.44 19.29 -8.35
N CYS A 46 -12.63 18.72 -7.15
CA CYS A 46 -12.97 17.32 -6.94
C CYS A 46 -14.22 16.89 -7.72
N TYR A 47 -15.24 17.76 -7.83
CA TYR A 47 -16.45 17.45 -8.58
C TYR A 47 -16.16 17.17 -10.06
N LYS A 48 -15.40 18.05 -10.73
CA LYS A 48 -15.04 17.90 -12.15
C LYS A 48 -14.19 16.66 -12.39
N ARG A 49 -13.20 16.43 -11.52
CA ARG A 49 -12.34 15.24 -11.58
C ARG A 49 -13.14 13.95 -11.35
N GLY A 50 -14.07 13.96 -10.40
CA GLY A 50 -14.97 12.85 -10.10
C GLY A 50 -15.87 12.52 -11.28
N LEU A 51 -16.49 13.53 -11.89
CA LEU A 51 -17.34 13.36 -13.07
C LEU A 51 -16.58 12.71 -14.23
N HIS A 52 -15.38 13.24 -14.54
CA HIS A 52 -14.53 12.67 -15.59
C HIS A 52 -14.18 11.20 -15.30
N ARG A 53 -13.86 10.88 -14.05
CA ARG A 53 -13.55 9.50 -13.65
C ARG A 53 -14.74 8.57 -13.79
N ILE A 54 -15.95 9.01 -13.43
CA ILE A 54 -17.17 8.21 -13.61
C ILE A 54 -17.43 7.92 -15.09
N HIS A 55 -17.27 8.91 -15.97
CA HIS A 55 -17.42 8.72 -17.41
C HIS A 55 -16.39 7.71 -17.97
N LEU A 56 -15.13 7.80 -17.54
CA LEU A 56 -14.09 6.84 -17.92
C LEU A 56 -14.43 5.41 -17.47
N ILE A 57 -14.87 5.24 -16.22
CA ILE A 57 -15.28 3.92 -15.70
C ILE A 57 -16.45 3.36 -16.51
N TYR A 58 -17.44 4.19 -16.84
CA TYR A 58 -18.59 3.78 -17.64
C TYR A 58 -18.17 3.31 -19.05
N ALA A 59 -17.29 4.07 -19.73
CA ALA A 59 -16.79 3.71 -21.05
C ALA A 59 -15.98 2.40 -21.06
N GLN A 60 -15.16 2.17 -20.03
CA GLN A 60 -14.30 0.99 -19.88
C GLN A 60 -15.06 -0.25 -19.42
N GLU A 61 -15.88 -0.14 -18.38
CA GLU A 61 -16.47 -1.31 -17.70
C GLU A 61 -17.87 -1.67 -18.20
N VAL A 62 -18.69 -0.67 -18.52
CA VAL A 62 -20.07 -0.89 -18.98
C VAL A 62 -20.10 -1.03 -20.50
N LEU A 63 -19.55 -0.05 -21.22
CA LEU A 63 -19.58 -0.06 -22.69
C LEU A 63 -18.44 -0.88 -23.32
N LYS A 64 -17.37 -1.17 -22.57
CA LYS A 64 -16.20 -1.94 -23.01
C LYS A 64 -15.55 -1.39 -24.29
N LYS A 65 -15.65 -0.07 -24.51
CA LYS A 65 -15.09 0.60 -25.70
C LYS A 65 -13.59 0.89 -25.55
N GLU A 66 -13.16 1.11 -24.32
CA GLU A 66 -11.77 1.43 -23.97
C GLU A 66 -11.16 0.33 -23.11
N LYS A 67 -9.83 0.23 -23.10
CA LYS A 67 -9.11 -0.72 -22.24
C LYS A 67 -9.25 -0.31 -20.77
N ILE A 68 -9.49 -1.29 -19.91
CA ILE A 68 -9.62 -1.07 -18.46
C ILE A 68 -8.30 -0.57 -17.89
N ASP A 69 -8.32 0.65 -17.34
CA ASP A 69 -7.22 1.17 -16.54
C ASP A 69 -7.42 0.77 -15.07
N THR A 70 -6.43 0.08 -14.52
CA THR A 70 -6.41 -0.40 -13.13
C THR A 70 -5.51 0.45 -12.23
N THR A 71 -4.80 1.41 -12.82
CA THR A 71 -3.80 2.24 -12.14
C THR A 71 -4.46 3.08 -11.04
N GLY A 72 -3.87 3.09 -9.84
CA GLY A 72 -4.37 3.92 -8.75
C GLY A 72 -5.72 3.51 -8.13
N ARG A 73 -6.38 2.42 -8.56
CA ARG A 73 -7.63 1.93 -7.92
C ARG A 73 -7.48 1.61 -6.42
N ARG A 74 -6.25 1.28 -5.98
CA ARG A 74 -5.91 1.05 -4.58
C ARG A 74 -5.37 2.29 -3.86
N VAL A 75 -5.02 3.35 -4.60
CA VAL A 75 -4.50 4.60 -4.03
C VAL A 75 -5.70 5.43 -3.59
N LYS A 76 -5.98 5.40 -2.29
CA LYS A 76 -6.91 6.33 -1.67
C LYS A 76 -6.09 7.56 -1.29
N GLU A 77 -6.32 8.68 -1.97
CA GLU A 77 -5.77 10.00 -1.59
C GLU A 77 -6.36 10.53 -0.27
N VAL A 78 -7.30 9.77 0.31
CA VAL A 78 -7.91 10.04 1.59
C VAL A 78 -7.27 9.14 2.64
N LEU A 79 -6.87 9.73 3.77
CA LEU A 79 -6.42 9.00 4.95
C LEU A 79 -7.61 8.18 5.48
N VAL A 80 -7.62 6.86 5.21
CA VAL A 80 -8.61 5.97 5.82
C VAL A 80 -8.22 5.73 7.26
N THR A 81 -8.86 6.42 8.19
CA THR A 81 -8.77 6.16 9.63
C THR A 81 -9.80 5.10 10.00
N LYS A 82 -9.39 4.06 10.72
CA LYS A 82 -10.32 3.15 11.38
C LYS A 82 -10.65 3.72 12.77
N CYS A 83 -11.81 3.39 13.33
CA CYS A 83 -12.17 3.82 14.70
C CYS A 83 -11.09 3.44 15.74
N LYS A 84 -10.42 2.29 15.54
CA LYS A 84 -9.31 1.81 16.38
C LYS A 84 -8.01 2.63 16.29
N ASP A 85 -7.88 3.47 15.26
CA ASP A 85 -6.73 4.37 15.07
C ASP A 85 -6.92 5.69 15.83
N ILE A 86 -8.14 5.98 16.30
CA ILE A 86 -8.48 7.20 17.05
C ILE A 86 -8.05 7.06 18.53
N GLU A 87 -8.12 5.86 19.09
CA GLU A 87 -7.82 5.60 20.50
C GLU A 87 -6.32 5.50 20.83
N LYS A 88 -5.44 5.47 19.82
CA LYS A 88 -4.00 5.29 20.04
C LYS A 88 -3.25 6.58 19.69
N PRO A 89 -2.32 7.04 20.55
CA PRO A 89 -1.46 8.16 20.19
C PRO A 89 -0.68 7.82 18.90
N PRO A 90 -0.45 8.81 18.03
CA PRO A 90 0.09 8.57 16.70
C PRO A 90 1.48 7.94 16.83
N ARG A 91 1.58 6.65 16.51
CA ARG A 91 2.88 6.02 16.28
C ARG A 91 3.47 6.69 15.05
N LYS A 92 4.60 7.39 15.21
CA LYS A 92 5.38 7.96 14.10
C LYS A 92 5.59 6.87 13.06
N ARG A 93 4.84 6.96 11.95
CA ARG A 93 5.13 6.17 10.76
C ARG A 93 6.47 6.70 10.26
N LYS A 94 7.48 5.84 10.15
CA LYS A 94 8.72 6.17 9.43
C LYS A 94 8.34 6.39 7.96
N ASN A 95 7.96 7.61 7.62
CA ASN A 95 7.95 8.08 6.25
C ASN A 95 9.40 8.29 5.86
N THR A 96 9.99 7.31 5.17
CA THR A 96 11.20 7.54 4.37
C THR A 96 10.81 8.31 3.12
N ASN A 97 10.58 9.61 3.29
CA ASN A 97 10.70 10.60 2.23
C ASN A 97 11.64 11.67 2.81
N ILE A 98 12.94 11.43 2.69
CA ILE A 98 13.97 12.42 2.96
C ILE A 98 14.53 12.77 1.59
N LEU A 99 14.18 13.96 1.11
CA LEU A 99 15.04 14.73 0.24
C LEU A 99 16.13 15.28 1.18
N ASP A 100 17.34 14.75 1.09
CA ASP A 100 18.52 15.45 1.57
C ASP A 100 19.72 15.08 0.72
N ASN A 101 20.48 16.11 0.38
CA ASN A 101 21.70 16.04 -0.42
C ASN A 101 22.90 15.67 0.47
N GLN A 102 23.92 15.07 -0.15
CA GLN A 102 25.33 14.96 0.28
C GLN A 102 25.71 13.77 1.20
N PRO A 103 26.95 13.25 1.09
CA PRO A 103 27.18 11.90 0.60
C PRO A 103 28.00 11.00 1.55
N GLY A 104 27.88 9.70 1.35
CA GLY A 104 28.86 8.71 1.81
C GLY A 104 28.49 7.96 3.08
N SER A 105 27.90 6.77 2.92
CA SER A 105 28.32 5.56 3.63
C SER A 105 27.53 4.36 3.10
N SER A 106 28.20 3.52 2.29
CA SER A 106 27.82 2.18 1.83
C SER A 106 26.33 1.95 1.51
N ASP A 107 25.92 2.40 0.33
CA ASP A 107 24.68 2.00 -0.34
C ASP A 107 24.79 0.55 -0.88
N GLU A 108 24.36 -0.45 -0.10
CA GLU A 108 23.70 -1.61 -0.73
C GLU A 108 22.21 -1.54 -0.39
N PRO A 109 21.32 -1.25 -1.36
CA PRO A 109 19.89 -1.20 -1.09
C PRO A 109 19.42 -2.57 -0.60
N PRO A 110 18.39 -2.65 0.27
CA PRO A 110 17.82 -3.93 0.67
C PRO A 110 17.38 -4.68 -0.60
N LYS A 111 18.15 -5.72 -0.97
CA LYS A 111 17.92 -6.51 -2.18
C LYS A 111 16.50 -7.03 -2.14
N LYS A 112 15.63 -6.48 -3.00
CA LYS A 112 14.28 -7.00 -3.23
C LYS A 112 14.44 -8.49 -3.53
N ARG A 113 13.75 -9.35 -2.76
CA ARG A 113 13.80 -10.81 -2.96
C ARG A 113 13.37 -11.12 -4.39
N VAL A 114 14.33 -11.42 -5.27
CA VAL A 114 14.03 -11.87 -6.63
C VAL A 114 13.34 -13.22 -6.52
N ARG A 115 12.19 -13.38 -7.17
CA ARG A 115 11.52 -14.67 -7.25
C ARG A 115 12.43 -15.63 -8.02
N ARG A 116 12.93 -16.66 -7.34
CA ARG A 116 13.64 -17.76 -8.00
C ARG A 116 12.61 -18.64 -8.68
N ILE A 117 12.68 -18.75 -10.01
CA ILE A 117 11.82 -19.61 -10.81
C ILE A 117 12.65 -20.85 -11.14
N PRO A 118 12.18 -22.06 -10.77
CA PRO A 118 12.90 -23.28 -11.11
C PRO A 118 12.90 -23.51 -12.62
N SER A 119 14.01 -24.02 -13.17
CA SER A 119 14.07 -24.43 -14.57
C SER A 119 13.07 -25.56 -14.87
N LYS A 120 12.70 -25.73 -16.15
CA LYS A 120 11.78 -26.81 -16.55
C LYS A 120 12.35 -28.19 -16.20
N GLU A 121 13.64 -28.39 -16.45
CA GLU A 121 14.36 -29.62 -16.13
C GLU A 121 14.39 -29.89 -14.62
N ALA A 122 14.63 -28.86 -13.80
CA ALA A 122 14.58 -29.00 -12.34
C ALA A 122 13.17 -29.38 -11.84
N VAL A 123 12.11 -28.86 -12.46
CA VAL A 123 10.73 -29.24 -12.12
C VAL A 123 10.46 -30.71 -12.45
N GLU A 124 10.99 -31.22 -13.55
CA GLU A 124 10.85 -32.61 -13.98
C GLU A 124 11.56 -33.58 -13.03
N ILE A 125 12.79 -33.26 -12.62
CA ILE A 125 13.56 -34.05 -11.63
C ILE A 125 12.84 -34.11 -10.28
N LEU A 126 12.18 -33.01 -9.89
CA LEU A 126 11.45 -32.92 -8.63
C LEU A 126 10.01 -33.45 -8.70
N ALA A 127 9.52 -33.83 -9.88
CA ALA A 127 8.16 -34.33 -10.05
C ALA A 127 7.89 -35.62 -9.24
N PRO A 128 8.79 -36.62 -9.21
CA PRO A 128 8.61 -37.81 -8.37
C PRO A 128 8.51 -37.44 -6.89
N MET A 129 9.36 -36.53 -6.41
CA MET A 129 9.35 -36.06 -5.02
C MET A 129 8.00 -35.44 -4.62
N VAL A 130 7.38 -34.69 -5.52
CA VAL A 130 6.07 -34.05 -5.30
C VAL A 130 4.91 -35.04 -5.40
N ALA A 131 5.07 -36.13 -6.16
CA ALA A 131 4.05 -37.16 -6.29
C ALA A 131 3.88 -37.97 -4.99
N HIS A 132 4.94 -38.12 -4.20
CA HIS A 132 4.88 -38.81 -2.92
C HIS A 132 4.16 -37.97 -1.85
N SER A 133 3.26 -38.60 -1.08
CA SER A 133 2.48 -37.92 -0.04
C SER A 133 3.27 -37.67 1.25
N LEU A 134 4.43 -38.31 1.41
CA LEU A 134 5.28 -38.20 2.58
C LEU A 134 6.37 -37.15 2.34
N PRO A 135 6.73 -36.36 3.37
CA PRO A 135 7.83 -35.42 3.26
C PRO A 135 9.12 -36.17 2.92
N PRO A 136 9.97 -35.64 2.03
CA PRO A 136 11.20 -36.31 1.63
C PRO A 136 12.15 -36.48 2.82
N THR A 137 12.75 -37.67 2.90
CA THR A 137 13.74 -38.03 3.93
C THR A 137 15.08 -37.35 3.62
N LYS A 138 16.00 -37.25 4.60
CA LYS A 138 17.27 -36.51 4.42
C LYS A 138 18.11 -37.09 3.27
N GLU A 139 18.09 -38.40 3.10
CA GLU A 139 18.82 -39.14 2.08
C GLU A 139 18.18 -38.92 0.69
N GLU A 140 16.87 -38.75 0.63
CA GLU A 140 16.15 -38.40 -0.61
C GLU A 140 16.46 -36.97 -1.03
N VAL A 141 16.46 -36.04 -0.06
CA VAL A 141 16.85 -34.64 -0.31
C VAL A 141 18.25 -34.56 -0.90
N GLN A 142 19.22 -35.30 -0.36
CA GLN A 142 20.58 -35.34 -0.90
C GLN A 142 20.64 -35.90 -2.33
N ARG A 143 19.89 -36.97 -2.62
CA ARG A 143 19.80 -37.54 -3.98
C ARG A 143 19.25 -36.53 -4.98
N TYR A 144 18.20 -35.79 -4.62
CA TYR A 144 17.64 -34.76 -5.49
C TYR A 144 18.59 -33.57 -5.67
N LEU A 145 19.31 -33.15 -4.63
CA LEU A 145 20.31 -32.09 -4.74
C LEU A 145 21.44 -32.49 -5.69
N ALA A 146 21.96 -33.71 -5.58
CA ALA A 146 22.99 -34.22 -6.50
C ALA A 146 22.50 -34.27 -7.95
N ALA A 147 21.25 -34.71 -8.19
CA ALA A 147 20.65 -34.71 -9.52
C ALA A 147 20.47 -33.29 -10.11
N LEU A 148 20.22 -32.30 -9.25
CA LEU A 148 20.06 -30.90 -9.65
C LEU A 148 21.40 -30.22 -9.90
N GLU A 149 22.47 -30.58 -9.19
CA GLU A 149 23.82 -30.04 -9.41
C GLU A 149 24.34 -30.33 -10.83
N GLY A 150 23.96 -31.47 -11.42
CA GLY A 150 24.38 -31.83 -12.78
C GLY A 150 23.76 -30.99 -13.90
N ILE A 151 22.69 -30.24 -13.62
CA ILE A 151 21.86 -29.55 -14.62
C ILE A 151 21.70 -28.05 -14.29
N SER A 152 21.97 -27.65 -13.05
CA SER A 152 21.78 -26.27 -12.60
C SER A 152 22.83 -25.34 -13.20
N SER A 153 22.39 -24.41 -14.04
CA SER A 153 23.18 -23.21 -14.35
C SER A 153 23.52 -22.46 -13.05
N SER A 154 24.63 -21.73 -13.01
CA SER A 154 25.15 -20.99 -11.84
C SER A 154 24.16 -20.02 -11.17
N SER A 155 23.01 -19.75 -11.79
CA SER A 155 21.91 -18.93 -11.27
C SER A 155 20.82 -19.71 -10.51
N ASP A 156 20.73 -21.05 -10.67
CA ASP A 156 19.68 -21.89 -10.07
C ASP A 156 20.22 -22.80 -8.97
N ILE A 157 20.82 -22.21 -7.94
CA ILE A 157 21.37 -22.96 -6.80
C ILE A 157 20.21 -23.52 -5.95
N TRP A 158 20.18 -24.84 -5.79
CA TRP A 158 19.24 -25.55 -4.94
C TRP A 158 19.88 -25.87 -3.59
N ASP A 159 19.16 -25.56 -2.50
CA ASP A 159 19.52 -25.95 -1.14
C ASP A 159 18.40 -26.82 -0.52
N ALA A 160 18.72 -27.55 0.54
CA ALA A 160 17.77 -28.45 1.21
C ALA A 160 16.50 -27.71 1.70
N ALA A 161 16.65 -26.45 2.14
CA ALA A 161 15.56 -25.62 2.61
C ALA A 161 14.59 -25.25 1.47
N ARG A 162 15.12 -24.86 0.31
CA ARG A 162 14.36 -24.56 -0.91
C ARG A 162 13.63 -25.78 -1.42
N LEU A 163 14.27 -26.95 -1.41
CA LEU A 163 13.68 -28.22 -1.83
C LEU A 163 12.48 -28.61 -0.93
N THR A 164 12.67 -28.50 0.39
CA THR A 164 11.60 -28.72 1.38
C THR A 164 10.46 -27.71 1.23
N GLN A 165 10.78 -26.45 0.96
CA GLN A 165 9.79 -25.40 0.75
C GLN A 165 9.01 -25.62 -0.56
N TYR A 166 9.68 -26.12 -1.60
CA TYR A 166 9.06 -26.47 -2.88
C TYR A 166 8.01 -27.57 -2.69
N TYR A 167 8.37 -28.66 -2.00
CA TYR A 167 7.43 -29.72 -1.59
C TYR A 167 6.23 -29.14 -0.84
N LYS A 168 6.47 -28.41 0.25
CA LYS A 168 5.39 -27.82 1.10
C LYS A 168 4.44 -26.93 0.29
N ASN A 169 4.97 -26.08 -0.59
CA ASN A 169 4.15 -25.17 -1.40
C ASN A 169 3.27 -25.93 -2.39
N ARG A 170 3.72 -27.08 -2.90
CA ARG A 170 2.98 -27.87 -3.90
C ARG A 170 1.86 -28.68 -3.26
N HIS A 171 2.08 -29.25 -2.09
CA HIS A 171 1.04 -29.94 -1.31
C HIS A 171 0.04 -28.98 -0.66
N LYS A 172 0.41 -27.73 -0.37
CA LYS A 172 -0.54 -26.69 0.07
C LYS A 172 -1.54 -26.26 -1.00
N LYS A 173 -1.17 -26.35 -2.29
CA LYS A 173 -2.06 -26.02 -3.42
C LYS A 173 -3.03 -27.14 -3.79
N ALA A 174 -2.82 -28.34 -3.27
CA ALA A 174 -3.62 -29.52 -3.54
C ALA A 174 -4.78 -29.73 -2.55
N LYS A 175 -4.89 -28.88 -1.50
CA LYS A 175 -6.06 -28.77 -0.63
C LYS A 175 -6.88 -27.57 -1.05
#